data_AF-A0AAE3GLF5-F1
#
_entry.id   AF-A0AAE3GLF5-F1
#
_cell.length_a   1.000
_cell.length_b   1.000
_cell.length_c   1.000
_cell.angle_alpha   90.00
_cell.angle_beta   90.00
_cell.angle_gamma   90.00
#
_symmetry.space_group_name_H-M   'P 1'
#
loop_
_entity.id
_entity.type
_entity.pdbx_description
1 polymer ?
#
loop_
_entity_poly.entity_id
_entity_poly.type
_entity_poly.pdbx_seq_one_letter_code
_entity_poly.pdbx_strand_id
1 'polypeptide(L)'
;MDLSPLPRRAALAGLTGTALLAVGACTPTRQHDTALPPQSQPAAPVPSEDPAGFVKRQRDRIDALDNQIIALLRERTEVSRSIQQARVATGGSQTDTGREAVVADRYRAAFGAPGDEVATAVLELAKAQSGVPSPSARPSG
;
A
#
# COMPACT_ATOMS: atom_id res chain seq x y z
N MET A 1 -43.73 -6.41 31.54
CA MET A 1 -43.22 -5.13 32.10
C MET A 1 -42.12 -4.69 31.15
N ASP A 2 -42.43 -4.19 29.97
CA ASP A 2 -43.16 -2.96 29.61
C ASP A 2 -42.36 -1.66 29.86
N LEU A 3 -42.24 -0.88 28.76
CA LEU A 3 -41.86 0.54 28.56
C LEU A 3 -40.37 1.00 28.62
N SER A 4 -39.75 1.15 27.43
CA SER A 4 -39.45 2.43 26.71
C SER A 4 -39.37 3.79 27.49
N PRO A 5 -38.90 4.93 26.90
CA PRO A 5 -37.73 5.20 26.05
C PRO A 5 -37.08 6.63 26.22
N LEU A 6 -36.06 6.95 25.40
CA LEU A 6 -35.76 8.26 24.75
C LEU A 6 -35.01 9.42 25.51
N PRO A 7 -34.48 10.46 24.79
CA PRO A 7 -33.11 10.97 24.92
C PRO A 7 -33.05 12.46 25.33
N ARG A 8 -31.83 13.04 25.39
CA ARG A 8 -31.65 14.51 25.48
C ARG A 8 -30.78 15.07 24.35
N ARG A 9 -31.38 16.06 23.68
CA ARG A 9 -30.87 16.94 22.62
C ARG A 9 -29.95 18.01 23.20
N ALA A 10 -28.98 18.49 22.41
CA ALA A 10 -28.51 19.89 22.37
C ALA A 10 -27.59 20.04 21.14
N ALA A 11 -28.03 20.74 20.07
CA ALA A 11 -27.79 22.16 19.78
C ALA A 11 -26.36 22.40 19.24
N LEU A 12 -26.14 22.63 17.93
CA LEU A 12 -26.24 23.89 17.17
C LEU A 12 -25.40 25.06 17.74
N ALA A 13 -24.27 25.36 17.08
CA ALA A 13 -23.69 26.69 16.83
C ALA A 13 -22.44 26.48 15.94
N GLY A 14 -22.31 27.11 14.76
CA GLY A 14 -21.64 28.40 14.59
C GLY A 14 -20.11 28.20 14.51
N LEU A 15 -19.30 28.79 13.63
CA LEU A 15 -19.39 30.01 12.87
C LEU A 15 -18.34 29.99 11.75
N THR A 16 -18.71 30.69 10.69
CA THR A 16 -17.89 31.35 9.68
C THR A 16 -16.58 31.94 10.18
N GLY A 17 -15.52 31.84 9.36
CA GLY A 17 -14.24 32.50 9.64
C GLY A 17 -13.31 32.54 8.43
N THR A 18 -13.75 33.13 7.32
CA THR A 18 -12.88 33.49 6.21
C THR A 18 -12.09 34.75 6.58
N ALA A 19 -10.78 34.64 6.75
CA ALA A 19 -9.89 35.78 6.91
C ALA A 19 -8.79 35.72 5.85
N LEU A 20 -8.99 36.50 4.79
CA LEU A 20 -8.02 36.82 3.76
C LEU A 20 -7.15 37.97 4.30
N LEU A 21 -5.85 37.75 4.51
CA LEU A 21 -4.89 38.85 4.73
C LEU A 21 -3.70 38.66 3.80
N ALA A 22 -3.71 39.48 2.75
CA ALA A 22 -2.57 39.73 1.87
C ALA A 22 -1.52 40.55 2.65
N VAL A 23 -0.28 40.06 2.69
CA VAL A 23 0.85 40.77 3.26
C VAL A 23 1.94 40.95 2.20
N GLY A 24 2.13 42.22 1.82
CA GLY A 24 3.43 42.88 1.78
C GLY A 24 4.52 42.31 0.87
N ALA A 25 4.68 42.96 -0.29
CA ALA A 25 5.90 42.90 -1.07
C ALA A 25 7.10 43.45 -0.28
N CYS A 26 8.18 42.68 -0.23
CA CYS A 26 9.53 43.18 0.01
C CYS A 26 10.49 42.34 -0.84
N THR A 27 10.90 42.88 -1.98
CA THR A 27 11.94 42.30 -2.84
C THR A 27 13.31 42.66 -2.28
N PRO A 28 14.13 41.71 -1.79
CA PRO A 28 15.52 42.00 -1.46
C PRO A 28 16.34 42.12 -2.75
N THR A 29 16.96 43.28 -2.94
CA THR A 29 18.03 43.50 -3.94
C THR A 29 19.17 42.51 -3.69
N ARG A 30 19.44 41.61 -4.64
CA ARG A 30 20.67 40.80 -4.65
C ARG A 30 21.84 41.71 -5.00
N GLN A 31 22.71 41.98 -4.03
CA GLN A 31 24.07 42.45 -4.29
C GLN A 31 24.88 41.26 -4.83
N HIS A 32 25.38 41.37 -6.06
CA HIS A 32 26.46 40.52 -6.54
C HIS A 32 27.75 41.03 -5.90
N ASP A 33 28.12 40.45 -4.76
CA ASP A 33 29.50 40.47 -4.31
C ASP A 33 30.34 39.74 -5.37
N THR A 34 31.31 40.44 -5.94
CA THR A 34 32.27 39.86 -6.89
C THR A 34 33.23 38.98 -6.09
N ALA A 35 32.80 37.74 -5.84
CA ALA A 35 33.69 36.70 -5.34
C ALA A 35 34.72 36.35 -6.42
N LEU A 36 36.00 36.34 -6.02
CA LEU A 36 37.10 35.75 -6.79
C LEU A 36 36.66 34.37 -7.34
N PRO A 37 36.97 34.04 -8.60
CA PRO A 37 36.53 32.77 -9.17
C PRO A 37 37.07 31.60 -8.32
N PRO A 38 36.23 30.60 -7.97
CA PRO A 38 36.73 29.40 -7.33
C PRO A 38 37.74 28.75 -8.27
N GLN A 39 38.97 28.56 -7.79
CA GLN A 39 39.97 27.82 -8.54
C GLN A 39 39.50 26.37 -8.62
N SER A 40 39.07 25.97 -9.81
CA SER A 40 38.71 24.59 -10.15
C SER A 40 39.94 23.71 -10.00
N GLN A 41 40.11 23.08 -8.84
CA GLN A 41 40.98 21.91 -8.75
C GLN A 41 40.33 20.79 -9.59
N PRO A 42 41.06 20.17 -10.53
CA PRO A 42 40.53 19.01 -11.23
C PRO A 42 40.30 17.89 -10.21
N ALA A 43 39.03 17.62 -9.91
CA ALA A 43 38.64 16.43 -9.20
C ALA A 43 39.11 15.22 -10.02
N ALA A 44 39.87 14.32 -9.40
CA ALA A 44 40.20 13.03 -10.00
C ALA A 44 38.91 12.37 -10.53
N PRO A 45 38.95 11.67 -11.68
CA PRO A 45 37.78 10.99 -12.20
C PRO A 45 37.40 9.87 -11.22
N VAL A 46 36.48 10.16 -10.30
CA VAL A 46 35.63 9.13 -9.73
C VAL A 46 34.91 8.49 -10.92
N PRO A 47 34.99 7.16 -11.13
CA PRO A 47 34.20 6.52 -12.16
C PRO A 47 32.73 6.69 -11.78
N SER A 48 32.12 7.76 -12.27
CA SER A 48 30.67 7.95 -12.23
C SER A 48 30.10 6.87 -13.11
N GLU A 49 29.41 5.93 -12.49
CA GLU A 49 28.69 4.91 -13.18
C GLU A 49 27.79 5.50 -14.28
N ASP A 50 27.86 4.90 -15.48
CA ASP A 50 26.95 5.24 -16.56
C ASP A 50 25.49 5.06 -16.10
N PRO A 51 24.64 6.10 -16.14
CA PRO A 51 23.25 6.02 -15.71
C PRO A 51 22.48 4.86 -16.37
N ALA A 52 22.77 4.52 -17.63
CA ALA A 52 22.13 3.40 -18.29
C ALA A 52 22.54 2.04 -17.65
N GLY A 53 23.81 1.88 -17.31
CA GLY A 53 24.32 0.73 -16.55
C GLY A 53 23.65 0.59 -15.17
N PHE A 54 23.48 1.69 -14.43
CA PHE A 54 22.79 1.69 -13.13
C PHE A 54 21.32 1.24 -13.26
N VAL A 55 20.57 1.84 -14.20
CA VAL A 55 19.17 1.50 -14.43
C VAL A 55 19.01 0.02 -14.81
N LYS A 56 19.90 -0.52 -15.66
CA LYS A 56 19.86 -1.93 -16.02
C LYS A 56 19.99 -2.83 -14.79
N ARG A 57 20.99 -2.61 -13.94
CA ARG A 57 21.20 -3.47 -12.75
C ARG A 57 20.07 -3.37 -11.73
N GLN A 58 19.46 -2.19 -11.60
CA GLN A 58 18.30 -2.03 -10.72
C GLN A 58 17.08 -2.79 -11.23
N ARG A 59 16.88 -2.87 -12.56
CA ARG A 59 15.85 -3.73 -13.15
C ARG A 59 16.14 -5.21 -12.93
N ASP A 60 17.37 -5.65 -13.18
CA ASP A 60 17.78 -7.04 -12.89
C ASP A 60 17.52 -7.40 -11.41
N ARG A 61 17.70 -6.44 -10.49
CA ARG A 61 17.38 -6.60 -9.07
C ARG A 61 15.87 -6.66 -8.80
N ILE A 62 15.05 -5.86 -9.47
CA ILE A 62 13.58 -5.93 -9.37
C ILE A 62 13.10 -7.31 -9.82
N ASP A 63 13.58 -7.79 -10.96
CA ASP A 63 13.20 -9.12 -11.47
C ASP A 63 13.55 -10.24 -10.47
N ALA A 64 14.71 -10.13 -9.80
CA ALA A 64 15.10 -11.08 -8.76
C ALA A 64 14.21 -11.01 -7.52
N LEU A 65 13.76 -9.80 -7.13
CA LEU A 65 12.81 -9.62 -6.02
C LEU A 65 11.43 -10.14 -6.38
N ASP A 66 10.95 -9.91 -7.60
CA ASP A 66 9.66 -10.38 -8.07
C ASP A 66 9.59 -11.91 -8.07
N ASN A 67 10.66 -12.58 -8.50
CA ASN A 67 10.76 -14.04 -8.40
C ASN A 67 10.66 -14.54 -6.94
N GLN A 68 11.28 -13.83 -5.99
CA GLN A 68 11.18 -14.16 -4.56
C GLN A 68 9.76 -13.92 -4.03
N ILE A 69 9.12 -12.82 -4.40
CA ILE A 69 7.74 -12.52 -4.02
C ILE A 69 6.79 -13.60 -4.55
N ILE A 70 6.94 -14.00 -5.82
CA ILE A 70 6.12 -15.07 -6.42
C ILE A 70 6.31 -16.40 -5.66
N ALA A 71 7.55 -16.76 -5.32
CA ALA A 71 7.83 -17.96 -4.54
C ALA A 71 7.14 -17.92 -3.15
N LEU A 72 7.28 -16.81 -2.43
CA LEU A 72 6.65 -16.59 -1.12
C LEU A 72 5.12 -16.62 -1.20
N LEU A 73 4.52 -16.04 -2.24
CA LEU A 73 3.07 -16.05 -2.41
C LEU A 73 2.51 -17.44 -2.74
N ARG A 74 3.27 -18.27 -3.46
CA ARG A 74 2.91 -19.68 -3.70
C ARG A 74 2.93 -20.47 -2.39
N GLU A 75 4.02 -20.37 -1.63
CA GLU A 75 4.15 -21.03 -0.32
C GLU A 75 3.03 -20.58 0.64
N ARG A 76 2.77 -19.27 0.73
CA ARG A 76 1.66 -18.73 1.53
C ARG A 76 0.31 -19.31 1.12
N THR A 77 0.09 -19.47 -0.18
CA THR A 77 -1.14 -20.06 -0.72
C THR A 77 -1.27 -21.54 -0.32
N GLU A 78 -0.18 -22.30 -0.35
CA GLU A 78 -0.17 -23.69 0.08
C GLU A 78 -0.50 -23.84 1.57
N VAL A 79 0.14 -23.04 2.42
CA VAL A 79 -0.17 -22.99 3.86
C VAL A 79 -1.63 -22.61 4.09
N SER A 80 -2.14 -21.60 3.35
CA SER A 80 -3.54 -21.17 3.45
C SER A 80 -4.50 -22.31 3.11
N ARG A 81 -4.19 -23.09 2.07
CA ARG A 81 -4.99 -24.26 1.68
C ARG A 81 -4.99 -25.34 2.76
N SER A 82 -3.83 -25.67 3.33
CA SER A 82 -3.74 -26.66 4.41
C SER A 82 -4.59 -26.26 5.61
N ILE A 83 -4.60 -24.98 5.98
CA ILE A 83 -5.45 -24.46 7.06
C ILE A 83 -6.94 -24.60 6.70
N GLN A 84 -7.33 -24.22 5.49
CA GLN A 84 -8.73 -24.32 5.04
C GLN A 84 -9.21 -25.78 5.04
N GLN A 85 -8.39 -26.70 4.54
CA GLN A 85 -8.69 -28.14 4.55
C GLN A 85 -8.90 -28.67 5.97
N ALA A 86 -8.04 -28.30 6.91
CA ALA A 86 -8.20 -28.67 8.31
C ALA A 86 -9.50 -28.13 8.91
N ARG A 87 -9.87 -26.88 8.63
CA ARG A 87 -11.13 -26.28 9.13
C ARG A 87 -12.35 -27.00 8.59
N VAL A 88 -12.40 -27.26 7.28
CA VAL A 88 -13.50 -27.97 6.64
C VAL A 88 -13.63 -29.39 7.19
N ALA A 89 -12.51 -30.09 7.42
CA ALA A 89 -12.52 -31.43 8.01
C ALA A 89 -13.14 -31.45 9.41
N THR A 90 -13.06 -30.33 10.15
CA THR A 90 -13.69 -30.15 11.47
C THR A 90 -15.11 -29.56 11.42
N GLY A 91 -15.72 -29.42 10.23
CA GLY A 91 -17.06 -28.85 10.05
C GLY A 91 -17.12 -27.31 10.10
N GLY A 92 -15.96 -26.64 10.02
CA GLY A 92 -15.87 -25.19 9.97
C GLY A 92 -16.07 -24.61 8.57
N SER A 93 -16.19 -23.27 8.49
CA SER A 93 -16.22 -22.53 7.22
C SER A 93 -14.87 -22.59 6.51
N GLN A 94 -14.87 -22.46 5.17
CA GLN A 94 -13.66 -22.28 4.38
C GLN A 94 -13.04 -20.88 4.58
N THR A 95 -13.85 -19.86 4.85
CA THR A 95 -13.41 -18.47 5.03
C THR A 95 -13.44 -18.05 6.51
N ASP A 96 -12.61 -17.09 6.87
CA ASP A 96 -12.55 -16.48 8.20
C ASP A 96 -12.36 -14.97 8.04
N THR A 97 -13.47 -14.24 8.11
CA THR A 97 -13.50 -12.79 7.92
C THR A 97 -12.63 -12.05 8.95
N GLY A 98 -12.58 -12.55 10.20
CA GLY A 98 -11.72 -11.95 11.23
C GLY A 98 -10.25 -12.11 10.87
N ARG A 99 -9.86 -13.29 10.39
CA ARG A 99 -8.49 -13.52 9.92
C ARG A 99 -8.15 -12.68 8.69
N GLU A 100 -9.09 -12.54 7.75
CA GLU A 100 -8.93 -11.70 6.54
C GLU A 100 -8.70 -10.23 6.90
N ALA A 101 -9.45 -9.69 7.87
CA ALA A 101 -9.25 -8.32 8.37
C ALA A 101 -7.83 -8.13 8.95
N VAL A 102 -7.33 -9.08 9.74
CA VAL A 102 -5.96 -9.04 10.27
C VAL A 102 -4.90 -9.08 9.16
N VAL A 103 -5.17 -9.76 8.03
CA VAL A 103 -4.27 -9.69 6.87
C VAL A 103 -4.30 -8.29 6.26
N ALA A 104 -5.49 -7.73 6.01
CA ALA A 104 -5.65 -6.39 5.45
C ALA A 104 -4.91 -5.34 6.28
N ASP A 105 -5.12 -5.34 7.60
CA ASP A 105 -4.46 -4.39 8.52
C ASP A 105 -2.94 -4.52 8.47
N ARG A 106 -2.40 -5.74 8.30
CA ARG A 106 -0.95 -5.95 8.18
C ARG A 106 -0.37 -5.30 6.93
N TYR A 107 -1.02 -5.46 5.78
CA TYR A 107 -0.55 -4.84 4.55
C TYR A 107 -0.79 -3.33 4.56
N ARG A 108 -1.91 -2.85 5.12
CA ARG A 108 -2.18 -1.43 5.32
C ARG A 108 -1.14 -0.76 6.21
N ALA A 109 -0.71 -1.42 7.29
CA ALA A 109 0.34 -0.91 8.16
C ALA A 109 1.70 -0.79 7.44
N ALA A 110 1.99 -1.68 6.48
CA ALA A 110 3.25 -1.68 5.74
C ALA A 110 3.26 -0.71 4.55
N PHE A 111 2.14 -0.57 3.83
CA PHE A 111 2.07 0.15 2.54
C PHE A 111 1.07 1.32 2.53
N GLY A 112 0.39 1.59 3.64
CA GLY A 112 -0.68 2.59 3.69
C GLY A 112 -1.93 2.13 2.91
N ALA A 113 -2.66 3.07 2.32
CA ALA A 113 -3.88 2.78 1.57
C ALA A 113 -3.70 1.76 0.42
N PRO A 114 -2.62 1.81 -0.41
CA PRO A 114 -2.36 0.77 -1.41
C PRO A 114 -2.22 -0.65 -0.83
N GLY A 115 -1.89 -0.78 0.46
CA GLY A 115 -1.80 -2.07 1.14
C GLY A 115 -3.11 -2.86 1.15
N ASP A 116 -4.26 -2.19 1.11
CA ASP A 116 -5.56 -2.85 1.08
C ASP A 116 -5.79 -3.62 -0.23
N GLU A 117 -5.38 -3.05 -1.36
CA GLU A 117 -5.46 -3.69 -2.67
C GLU A 117 -4.51 -4.89 -2.75
N VAL A 118 -3.30 -4.75 -2.21
CA VAL A 118 -2.34 -5.84 -2.12
C VAL A 118 -2.87 -6.97 -1.25
N ALA A 119 -3.43 -6.67 -0.08
CA ALA A 119 -4.04 -7.69 0.78
C ALA A 119 -5.17 -8.43 0.07
N THR A 120 -6.03 -7.68 -0.62
CA THR A 120 -7.14 -8.24 -1.40
C THR A 120 -6.62 -9.20 -2.45
N ALA A 121 -5.65 -8.78 -3.27
CA ALA A 121 -5.06 -9.63 -4.30
C ALA A 121 -4.44 -10.92 -3.72
N VAL A 122 -3.74 -10.82 -2.59
CA VAL A 122 -3.12 -11.96 -1.91
C VAL A 122 -4.18 -12.93 -1.34
N LEU A 123 -5.28 -12.42 -0.81
CA LEU A 123 -6.39 -13.25 -0.31
C LEU A 123 -7.13 -13.94 -1.46
N GLU A 124 -7.39 -13.22 -2.55
CA GLU A 124 -8.03 -13.79 -3.74
C GLU A 124 -7.18 -14.86 -4.42
N LEU A 125 -5.86 -14.68 -4.47
CA LEU A 125 -4.94 -15.73 -4.97
C LEU A 125 -5.07 -17.03 -4.17
N ALA A 126 -5.16 -16.92 -2.84
CA ALA A 126 -5.33 -18.08 -1.97
C ALA A 126 -6.70 -18.77 -2.16
N LYS A 127 -7.76 -17.99 -2.43
CA LYS A 127 -9.11 -18.50 -2.70
C LYS A 127 -9.18 -19.19 -4.07
N ALA A 128 -8.63 -18.60 -5.12
CA ALA A 128 -8.63 -19.17 -6.47
C ALA A 128 -7.96 -20.55 -6.54
N GLN A 129 -6.91 -20.75 -5.74
CA GLN A 129 -6.10 -21.98 -5.70
C GLN A 129 -6.68 -23.07 -4.79
N SER A 130 -7.89 -22.87 -4.21
CA SER A 130 -8.60 -23.82 -3.35
C SER A 130 -9.55 -24.76 -4.11
N GLY A 131 -9.74 -24.56 -5.42
CA GLY A 131 -10.25 -25.61 -6.32
C GLY A 131 -11.73 -25.97 -6.22
N VAL A 132 -12.61 -25.08 -5.73
CA VAL A 132 -14.06 -25.19 -6.01
C VAL A 132 -14.39 -24.25 -7.17
N PRO A 133 -14.70 -24.75 -8.37
CA PRO A 133 -15.18 -23.91 -9.46
C PRO A 133 -16.47 -23.21 -9.03
N SER A 134 -16.52 -21.89 -9.20
CA SER A 134 -17.74 -21.11 -8.97
C SER A 134 -18.86 -21.61 -9.90
N PRO A 135 -20.07 -21.96 -9.42
CA PRO A 135 -21.15 -22.53 -10.24
C PRO A 135 -21.77 -21.54 -11.25
N SER A 136 -21.23 -20.32 -11.39
CA SER A 136 -21.76 -19.30 -12.29
C SER A 136 -21.33 -19.46 -13.76
N ALA A 137 -20.43 -20.38 -14.09
CA ALA A 137 -20.07 -20.65 -15.48
C ALA A 137 -21.07 -21.65 -16.12
N ARG A 138 -22.31 -21.21 -16.37
CA ARG A 138 -23.15 -21.88 -17.37
C ARG A 138 -22.68 -21.42 -18.75
N PRO A 139 -22.33 -22.32 -19.69
CA PRO A 139 -22.11 -21.92 -21.07
C PRO A 139 -23.47 -21.51 -21.65
N SER A 140 -23.56 -20.27 -22.11
CA SER A 140 -24.65 -19.83 -22.98
C SER A 140 -24.54 -20.62 -24.29
N GLY A 141 -25.44 -21.58 -24.47
CA GLY A 141 -25.75 -22.16 -25.77
C GLY A 141 -26.63 -21.23 -26.60
#